data_AF-A9UVW6-F1
#
_entry.id   AF-A9UVW6-F1
#
_cell.length_a   1.000
_cell.length_b   1.000
_cell.length_c   1.000
_cell.angle_alpha   90.00
_cell.angle_beta   90.00
_cell.angle_gamma   90.00
#
_symmetry.space_group_name_H-M   'P 1'
#
loop_
_entity.id
_entity.type
_entity.pdbx_description
1 polymer ?
#
loop_
_entity_poly.entity_id
_entity_poly.type
_entity_poly.pdbx_seq_one_letter_code
_entity_poly.pdbx_strand_id
1 'polypeptide(L)'
;AVRFEDFWLADQLNSVVIFLLDLQYTFCYVTYGQFRDSGNATCRSNRGVLRPILAALPAWIRFAQCIRRYRDTKKAHHLTNAGKYFSSMFVTVMSSWTSAQREHGGEVGTDDYVTALFSVWMVAAVVSTCYSLYWDLTHDWGLFPKDPHPKYRFLRKRLLYDPKLYYIAIALDTVLRFLWTLSVSVGFFGSFFSDGLVAILALSEMFRRFMWNFFRLENEHLYNCGEFR
;
A
#
# COMPACT_ATOMS: atom_id res chain seq x y z
N ALA A 1 22.99 -8.52 3.29
CA ALA A 1 22.40 -7.18 3.04
C ALA A 1 21.08 -7.34 2.30
N VAL A 2 20.16 -6.37 2.38
CA VAL A 2 18.97 -6.28 1.51
C VAL A 2 19.34 -5.42 0.31
N ARG A 3 19.24 -5.97 -0.90
CA ARG A 3 19.65 -5.30 -2.15
C ARG A 3 18.50 -4.49 -2.76
N PHE A 4 18.79 -3.76 -3.82
CA PHE A 4 17.81 -2.93 -4.52
C PHE A 4 16.64 -3.76 -5.05
N GLU A 5 16.96 -4.85 -5.74
CA GLU A 5 16.01 -5.80 -6.30
C GLU A 5 15.04 -6.36 -5.25
N ASP A 6 15.53 -6.66 -4.05
CA ASP A 6 14.74 -7.25 -2.97
C ASP A 6 13.65 -6.30 -2.49
N PHE A 7 14.00 -5.03 -2.28
CA PHE A 7 13.03 -4.04 -1.82
C PHE A 7 12.15 -3.51 -2.95
N TRP A 8 12.68 -3.42 -4.17
CA TRP A 8 11.93 -3.03 -5.36
C TRP A 8 10.81 -4.03 -5.67
N LEU A 9 11.10 -5.34 -5.61
CA LEU A 9 10.12 -6.40 -5.80
C LEU A 9 9.03 -6.37 -4.72
N ALA A 10 9.43 -6.20 -3.46
CA ALA A 10 8.49 -6.14 -2.35
C ALA A 10 7.57 -4.90 -2.44
N ASP A 11 8.02 -3.79 -3.04
CA ASP A 11 7.17 -2.64 -3.32
C ASP A 11 6.12 -2.94 -4.41
N GLN A 12 6.45 -3.78 -5.39
CA GLN A 12 5.46 -4.29 -6.36
C GLN A 12 4.39 -5.14 -5.65
N LEU A 13 4.82 -5.99 -4.71
CA LEU A 13 3.93 -6.88 -3.97
C LEU A 13 2.83 -6.12 -3.21
N ASN A 14 3.15 -4.92 -2.69
CA ASN A 14 2.16 -4.07 -2.00
C ASN A 14 1.07 -3.54 -2.94
N SER A 15 1.38 -3.39 -4.22
CA SER A 15 0.45 -2.87 -5.22
C SER A 15 -0.40 -3.96 -5.90
N VAL A 16 -0.08 -5.25 -5.68
CA VAL A 16 -0.82 -6.41 -6.23
C VAL A 16 -1.56 -7.20 -5.17
N VAL A 17 -1.79 -6.63 -3.98
CA VAL A 17 -2.46 -7.33 -2.87
C VAL A 17 -3.87 -7.80 -3.24
N ILE A 18 -4.64 -7.02 -3.98
CA ILE A 18 -5.99 -7.40 -4.43
C ILE A 18 -5.92 -8.65 -5.30
N PHE A 19 -4.97 -8.71 -6.23
CA PHE A 19 -4.75 -9.89 -7.05
C PHE A 19 -4.43 -11.14 -6.21
N LEU A 20 -3.61 -11.02 -5.15
CA LEU A 20 -3.32 -12.14 -4.25
C LEU A 20 -4.57 -12.62 -3.51
N LEU A 21 -5.43 -11.70 -3.08
CA LEU A 21 -6.68 -12.01 -2.40
C LEU A 21 -7.71 -12.65 -3.34
N ASP A 22 -7.72 -12.26 -4.61
CA ASP A 22 -8.57 -12.85 -5.65
C ASP A 22 -8.06 -14.23 -6.08
N LEU A 23 -6.74 -14.44 -6.09
CA LEU A 23 -6.15 -15.75 -6.31
C LEU A 23 -6.55 -16.73 -5.18
N GLN A 24 -6.47 -16.27 -3.92
CA GLN A 24 -6.95 -17.05 -2.78
C GLN A 24 -8.45 -17.35 -2.88
N TYR A 25 -9.26 -16.35 -3.22
CA TYR A 25 -10.70 -16.53 -3.41
C TYR A 25 -10.98 -17.56 -4.51
N THR A 26 -10.34 -17.43 -5.67
CA THR A 26 -10.51 -18.32 -6.83
C THR A 26 -10.15 -19.75 -6.48
N PHE A 27 -9.02 -19.95 -5.78
CA PHE A 27 -8.62 -21.27 -5.31
C PHE A 27 -9.70 -21.88 -4.40
N CYS A 28 -10.14 -21.15 -3.38
CA CYS A 28 -11.20 -21.59 -2.47
C CYS A 28 -12.52 -21.90 -3.21
N TYR A 29 -12.93 -21.02 -4.12
CA TYR A 29 -14.17 -21.14 -4.88
C TYR A 29 -14.20 -22.43 -5.72
N VAL A 30 -13.09 -22.74 -6.40
CA VAL A 30 -12.94 -23.95 -7.21
C VAL A 30 -12.84 -25.20 -6.34
N THR A 31 -12.02 -25.18 -5.28
CA THR A 31 -11.79 -26.36 -4.43
C THR A 31 -13.03 -26.80 -3.68
N TYR A 32 -13.85 -25.85 -3.21
CA TYR A 32 -15.06 -26.14 -2.46
C TYR A 32 -16.31 -26.25 -3.36
N GLY A 33 -16.17 -26.15 -4.68
CA GLY A 33 -17.28 -26.33 -5.60
C GLY A 33 -18.38 -25.28 -5.46
N GLN A 34 -18.07 -24.06 -4.99
CA GLN A 34 -19.05 -22.99 -4.74
C GLN A 34 -19.77 -22.51 -6.01
N PHE A 35 -19.29 -22.88 -7.20
CA PHE A 35 -20.01 -22.70 -8.46
C PHE A 35 -21.23 -23.60 -8.62
N ARG A 36 -21.38 -24.64 -7.80
CA ARG A 36 -22.52 -25.58 -7.83
C ARG A 36 -23.61 -25.21 -6.83
N ASP A 37 -23.22 -24.75 -5.63
CA ASP A 37 -24.13 -24.41 -4.55
C ASP A 37 -23.93 -22.95 -4.09
N SER A 38 -24.88 -22.08 -4.41
CA SER A 38 -24.89 -20.63 -4.08
C SER A 38 -25.00 -20.32 -2.58
N GLY A 39 -25.08 -21.35 -1.72
CA GLY A 39 -25.69 -21.27 -0.41
C GLY A 39 -24.83 -20.70 0.72
N ASN A 40 -23.50 -20.60 0.58
CA ASN A 40 -22.64 -20.09 1.66
C ASN A 40 -21.37 -19.44 1.11
N ALA A 41 -21.28 -18.10 1.13
CA ALA A 41 -20.12 -17.33 0.68
C ALA A 41 -18.91 -17.41 1.66
N THR A 42 -18.43 -18.62 1.97
CA THR A 42 -17.33 -18.84 2.92
C THR A 42 -15.96 -18.34 2.42
N CYS A 43 -15.73 -18.31 1.10
CA CYS A 43 -14.41 -18.01 0.53
C CYS A 43 -14.00 -16.53 0.55
N ARG A 44 -14.96 -15.60 0.60
CA ARG A 44 -14.71 -14.15 0.68
C ARG A 44 -14.75 -13.63 2.14
N SER A 45 -15.08 -14.50 3.10
CA SER A 45 -15.23 -14.16 4.51
C SER A 45 -13.91 -13.76 5.17
N ASN A 46 -13.96 -12.73 6.02
CA ASN A 46 -12.87 -12.35 6.91
C ASN A 46 -12.94 -13.03 8.28
N ARG A 47 -13.90 -13.95 8.51
CA ARG A 47 -13.91 -14.78 9.74
C ARG A 47 -12.69 -15.68 9.86
N GLY A 48 -12.13 -16.11 8.72
CA GLY A 48 -10.92 -16.90 8.66
C GLY A 48 -9.64 -16.06 8.76
N VAL A 49 -8.56 -16.66 9.27
CA VAL A 49 -7.28 -15.98 9.50
C VAL A 49 -6.46 -15.81 8.21
N LEU A 50 -6.68 -16.65 7.19
CA LEU A 50 -5.86 -16.68 5.97
C LEU A 50 -5.92 -15.39 5.15
N ARG A 51 -7.13 -14.89 4.87
CA ARG A 51 -7.33 -13.71 4.02
C ARG A 51 -6.71 -12.44 4.64
N PRO A 52 -6.91 -12.14 5.94
CA PRO A 52 -6.20 -11.05 6.62
C PRO A 52 -4.67 -11.20 6.62
N ILE A 53 -4.14 -12.41 6.82
CA ILE A 53 -2.69 -12.66 6.75
C ILE A 53 -2.16 -12.33 5.35
N LEU A 54 -2.81 -12.83 4.30
CA LEU A 54 -2.40 -12.54 2.92
C LEU A 54 -2.47 -11.06 2.59
N ALA A 55 -3.46 -10.34 3.11
CA ALA A 55 -3.58 -8.90 2.94
C ALA A 55 -2.44 -8.13 3.63
N ALA A 56 -2.03 -8.55 4.83
CA ALA A 56 -0.97 -7.89 5.60
C ALA A 56 0.45 -8.30 5.17
N LEU A 57 0.62 -9.45 4.52
CA LEU A 57 1.91 -10.04 4.17
C LEU A 57 2.82 -9.09 3.35
N PRO A 58 2.35 -8.40 2.29
CA PRO A 58 3.20 -7.49 1.52
C PRO A 58 3.81 -6.35 2.35
N ALA A 59 3.01 -5.76 3.24
CA ALA A 59 3.46 -4.68 4.13
C ALA A 59 4.43 -5.22 5.19
N TRP A 60 4.15 -6.41 5.72
CA TRP A 60 5.04 -7.09 6.67
C TRP A 60 6.43 -7.38 6.08
N ILE A 61 6.50 -7.86 4.83
CA ILE A 61 7.77 -8.12 4.15
C ILE A 61 8.60 -6.84 4.05
N ARG A 62 7.97 -5.72 3.65
CA ARG A 62 8.66 -4.41 3.57
C ARG A 62 9.11 -3.92 4.94
N PHE A 63 8.26 -4.05 5.96
CA PHE A 63 8.62 -3.74 7.33
C PHE A 63 9.87 -4.52 7.77
N ALA A 64 9.89 -5.85 7.61
CA ALA A 64 11.01 -6.69 7.98
C ALA A 64 12.30 -6.33 7.22
N GLN A 65 12.21 -6.03 5.92
CA GLN A 65 13.34 -5.55 5.12
C GLN A 65 13.89 -4.21 5.66
N CYS A 66 13.01 -3.27 6.02
CA CYS A 66 13.41 -1.98 6.56
C CYS A 66 14.11 -2.11 7.92
N ILE A 67 13.59 -2.96 8.81
CA ILE A 67 14.23 -3.28 10.09
C ILE A 67 15.60 -3.93 9.88
N ARG A 68 15.72 -4.87 8.93
CA ARG A 68 17.00 -5.48 8.58
C ARG A 68 18.01 -4.45 8.08
N ARG A 69 17.61 -3.53 7.19
CA ARG A 69 18.50 -2.46 6.70
C ARG A 69 18.91 -1.50 7.82
N TYR A 70 18.00 -1.19 8.74
CA TYR A 70 18.36 -0.42 9.93
C TYR A 70 19.39 -1.16 10.79
N ARG A 71 19.23 -2.47 11.01
CA ARG A 71 20.20 -3.27 11.76
C ARG A 71 21.58 -3.26 11.10
N ASP A 72 21.61 -3.41 9.77
CA ASP A 72 22.84 -3.52 8.99
C ASP A 72 23.57 -2.16 8.85
N THR A 73 22.85 -1.03 8.73
CA THR A 73 23.46 0.30 8.44
C THR A 73 23.35 1.33 9.57
N LYS A 74 22.48 1.08 10.56
CA LYS A 74 22.12 2.00 11.66
C LYS A 74 21.57 3.37 11.22
N LYS A 75 21.16 3.51 9.96
CA LYS A 75 20.59 4.77 9.44
C LYS A 75 19.11 4.90 9.78
N ALA A 76 18.74 5.94 10.52
CA ALA A 76 17.36 6.18 11.01
C ALA A 76 16.28 6.23 9.92
N HIS A 77 16.61 6.63 8.69
CA HIS A 77 15.65 6.67 7.57
C HIS A 77 15.07 5.29 7.21
N HIS A 78 15.75 4.19 7.57
CA HIS A 78 15.19 2.86 7.41
C HIS A 78 14.11 2.57 8.44
N LEU A 79 14.24 3.10 9.66
CA LEU A 79 13.23 2.95 10.70
C LEU A 79 11.99 3.79 10.41
N THR A 80 12.15 4.99 9.86
CA THR A 80 11.01 5.79 9.39
C THR A 80 10.26 5.05 8.29
N ASN A 81 10.97 4.49 7.30
CA ASN A 81 10.31 3.65 6.28
C ASN A 81 9.62 2.42 6.87
N ALA A 82 10.22 1.77 7.89
CA ALA A 82 9.58 0.67 8.60
C ALA A 82 8.27 1.12 9.25
N GLY A 83 8.26 2.28 9.92
CA GLY A 83 7.07 2.88 10.51
C GLY A 83 5.95 3.12 9.49
N LYS A 84 6.30 3.53 8.26
CA LYS A 84 5.33 3.67 7.16
C LYS A 84 4.63 2.34 6.86
N TYR A 85 5.39 1.26 6.60
CA TYR A 85 4.78 -0.04 6.30
C TYR A 85 4.07 -0.65 7.53
N PHE A 86 4.55 -0.39 8.74
CA PHE A 86 3.84 -0.77 9.96
C PHE A 86 2.47 -0.10 10.04
N SER A 87 2.38 1.21 9.74
CA SER A 87 1.08 1.91 9.72
C SER A 87 0.11 1.30 8.71
N SER A 88 0.57 0.95 7.50
CA SER A 88 -0.25 0.30 6.47
C SER A 88 -0.70 -1.10 6.88
N MET A 89 0.20 -1.87 7.51
CA MET A 89 -0.13 -3.18 8.05
C MET A 89 -1.18 -3.08 9.17
N PHE A 90 -1.03 -2.10 10.07
CA PHE A 90 -1.98 -1.84 11.15
C PHE A 90 -3.37 -1.51 10.60
N VAL A 91 -3.48 -0.65 9.58
CA VAL A 91 -4.74 -0.36 8.90
C VAL A 91 -5.38 -1.63 8.33
N THR A 92 -4.59 -2.49 7.69
CA THR A 92 -5.08 -3.74 7.07
C THR A 92 -5.62 -4.71 8.13
N VAL A 93 -4.91 -4.85 9.25
CA VAL A 93 -5.33 -5.69 10.38
C VAL A 93 -6.60 -5.16 11.02
N MET A 94 -6.67 -3.86 11.30
CA MET A 94 -7.86 -3.24 11.91
C MET A 94 -9.07 -3.33 10.97
N SER A 95 -8.88 -3.06 9.67
CA SER A 95 -9.92 -3.22 8.64
C SER A 95 -10.49 -4.65 8.62
N SER A 96 -9.59 -5.64 8.64
CA SER A 96 -9.97 -7.06 8.61
C SER A 96 -10.68 -7.46 9.90
N TRP A 97 -10.20 -6.99 11.05
CA TRP A 97 -10.81 -7.26 12.36
C TRP A 97 -12.22 -6.66 12.43
N THR A 98 -12.39 -5.38 12.09
CA THR A 98 -13.70 -4.73 12.07
C THR A 98 -14.66 -5.46 11.14
N SER A 99 -14.19 -5.88 9.96
CA SER A 99 -15.00 -6.65 9.00
C SER A 99 -15.41 -8.01 9.58
N ALA A 100 -14.49 -8.72 10.25
CA ALA A 100 -14.77 -9.99 10.89
C ALA A 100 -15.81 -9.85 12.01
N GLN A 101 -15.74 -8.81 12.85
CA GLN A 101 -16.74 -8.58 13.90
C GLN A 101 -18.12 -8.28 13.34
N ARG A 102 -18.19 -7.53 12.22
CA ARG A 102 -19.45 -7.31 11.51
C ARG A 102 -20.04 -8.59 10.94
N GLU A 103 -19.20 -9.47 10.41
CA GLU A 103 -19.63 -10.80 9.99
C GLU A 103 -20.14 -11.66 11.16
N HIS A 104 -19.75 -11.40 12.42
CA HIS A 104 -20.30 -12.07 13.61
C HIS A 104 -21.61 -11.44 14.12
N GLY A 105 -22.14 -10.43 13.43
CA GLY A 105 -23.41 -9.77 13.78
C GLY A 105 -23.25 -8.41 14.47
N GLY A 106 -22.02 -7.93 14.68
CA GLY A 106 -21.79 -6.60 15.23
C GLY A 106 -22.07 -5.49 14.22
N GLU A 107 -22.59 -4.36 14.67
CA GLU A 107 -23.02 -3.26 13.80
C GLU A 107 -22.39 -1.93 14.23
N VAL A 108 -21.86 -1.19 13.26
CA VAL A 108 -21.27 0.14 13.52
C VAL A 108 -22.40 1.13 13.82
N GLY A 109 -22.29 1.83 14.93
CA GLY A 109 -23.29 2.80 15.43
C GLY A 109 -24.23 2.23 16.48
N THR A 110 -24.34 0.91 16.62
CA THR A 110 -25.19 0.23 17.62
C THR A 110 -24.37 -0.58 18.62
N ASP A 111 -23.31 -1.25 18.16
CA ASP A 111 -22.34 -1.94 19.00
C ASP A 111 -21.14 -1.00 19.31
N ASP A 112 -21.00 -0.61 20.57
CA ASP A 112 -19.94 0.28 21.04
C ASP A 112 -18.53 -0.25 20.71
N TYR A 113 -18.32 -1.56 20.83
CA TYR A 113 -17.03 -2.19 20.56
C TYR A 113 -16.69 -2.14 19.07
N VAL A 114 -17.63 -2.52 18.19
CA VAL A 114 -17.42 -2.48 16.73
C VAL A 114 -17.27 -1.04 16.23
N THR A 115 -18.00 -0.10 16.82
CA THR A 115 -17.89 1.33 16.53
C THR A 115 -16.52 1.90 16.93
N ALA A 116 -16.00 1.50 18.10
CA ALA A 116 -14.67 1.88 18.54
C ALA A 116 -13.59 1.31 17.61
N LEU A 117 -13.69 0.03 17.21
CA LEU A 117 -12.78 -0.58 16.25
C LEU A 117 -12.78 0.15 14.90
N PHE A 118 -13.96 0.46 14.37
CA PHE A 118 -14.10 1.24 13.15
C PHE A 118 -13.45 2.62 13.26
N SER A 119 -13.65 3.32 14.38
CA SER A 119 -13.04 4.63 14.63
C SER A 119 -11.51 4.56 14.67
N VAL A 120 -10.94 3.57 15.37
CA VAL A 120 -9.49 3.34 15.40
C VAL A 120 -8.96 3.06 14.00
N TRP A 121 -9.66 2.23 13.23
CA TRP A 121 -9.30 1.93 11.85
C TRP A 121 -9.31 3.19 10.97
N MET A 122 -10.32 4.06 11.07
CA MET A 122 -10.40 5.31 10.30
C MET A 122 -9.24 6.25 10.64
N VAL A 123 -8.94 6.44 11.92
CA VAL A 123 -7.80 7.27 12.35
C VAL A 123 -6.50 6.68 11.83
N ALA A 124 -6.32 5.36 11.94
CA ALA A 124 -5.14 4.69 11.40
C ALA A 124 -5.02 4.86 9.87
N ALA A 125 -6.13 4.79 9.14
CA ALA A 125 -6.15 4.96 7.69
C ALA A 125 -5.73 6.38 7.28
N VAL A 126 -6.22 7.40 7.98
CA VAL A 126 -5.80 8.79 7.77
C VAL A 126 -4.30 8.95 8.05
N VAL A 127 -3.82 8.48 9.21
CA VAL A 127 -2.40 8.57 9.58
C VAL A 127 -1.51 7.85 8.57
N SER A 128 -1.87 6.63 8.18
CA SER A 128 -1.09 5.84 7.23
C SER A 128 -1.07 6.45 5.82
N THR A 129 -2.20 7.01 5.38
CA THR A 129 -2.32 7.68 4.07
C THR A 129 -1.47 8.95 4.06
N CYS A 130 -1.58 9.79 5.08
CA CYS A 130 -0.77 11.01 5.22
C CYS A 130 0.72 10.69 5.31
N TYR A 131 1.11 9.67 6.07
CA TYR A 131 2.51 9.26 6.17
C TYR A 131 3.04 8.73 4.84
N SER A 132 2.27 7.90 4.15
CA SER A 132 2.66 7.38 2.83
C SER A 132 2.79 8.50 1.81
N LEU A 133 1.82 9.42 1.75
CA LEU A 133 1.89 10.59 0.87
C LEU A 133 3.11 11.46 1.18
N TYR A 134 3.38 11.74 2.46
CA TYR A 134 4.60 12.46 2.85
C TYR A 134 5.85 11.75 2.34
N TRP A 135 5.92 10.42 2.49
CA TRP A 135 7.04 9.62 2.01
C TRP A 135 7.19 9.72 0.50
N ASP A 136 6.10 9.58 -0.25
CA ASP A 136 6.16 9.65 -1.70
C ASP A 136 6.70 11.00 -2.15
N LEU A 137 6.08 12.09 -1.68
CA LEU A 137 6.44 13.44 -2.08
C LEU A 137 7.91 13.73 -1.76
N THR A 138 8.38 13.39 -0.55
CA THR A 138 9.71 13.79 -0.10
C THR A 138 10.83 12.81 -0.47
N HIS A 139 10.61 11.50 -0.30
CA HIS A 139 11.68 10.50 -0.45
C HIS A 139 11.71 9.85 -1.83
N ASP A 140 10.54 9.61 -2.43
CA ASP A 140 10.48 8.93 -3.73
C ASP A 140 10.55 9.94 -4.88
N TRP A 141 9.74 11.00 -4.81
CA TRP A 141 9.73 12.09 -5.79
C TRP A 141 10.81 13.15 -5.54
N GLY A 142 11.36 13.21 -4.33
CA GLY A 142 12.42 14.15 -3.99
C GLY A 142 11.95 15.61 -3.98
N LEU A 143 10.67 15.85 -3.64
CA LEU A 143 10.15 17.21 -3.49
C LEU A 143 10.76 17.90 -2.28
N PHE A 144 10.97 19.20 -2.41
CA PHE A 144 11.57 20.07 -1.39
C PHE A 144 13.04 19.72 -1.08
N PRO A 145 13.93 19.66 -2.09
CA PRO A 145 15.35 19.50 -1.83
C PRO A 145 15.87 20.72 -1.06
N LYS A 146 16.80 20.48 -0.13
CA LYS A 146 17.50 21.52 0.64
C LYS A 146 18.57 22.25 -0.18
N ASP A 147 18.37 22.39 -1.49
CA ASP A 147 19.34 23.04 -2.38
C ASP A 147 19.17 24.57 -2.29
N PRO A 148 20.20 25.33 -1.91
CA PRO A 148 20.14 26.79 -1.88
C PRO A 148 19.97 27.43 -3.27
N HIS A 149 20.26 26.73 -4.37
CA HIS A 149 20.13 27.24 -5.74
C HIS A 149 19.37 26.25 -6.64
N PRO A 150 18.04 26.12 -6.48
CA PRO A 150 17.27 25.13 -7.21
C PRO A 150 17.15 25.48 -8.70
N LYS A 151 17.55 24.55 -9.58
CA LYS A 151 17.33 24.67 -11.04
C LYS A 151 15.83 24.56 -11.41
N TYR A 152 15.07 23.79 -10.62
CA TYR A 152 13.64 23.53 -10.82
C TYR A 152 12.91 23.73 -9.48
N ARG A 153 11.69 24.26 -9.51
CA ARG A 153 10.92 24.55 -8.27
C ARG A 153 10.55 23.24 -7.57
N PHE A 154 11.05 23.05 -6.35
CA PHE A 154 10.83 21.87 -5.52
C PHE A 154 11.36 20.53 -6.04
N LEU A 155 11.94 20.42 -7.25
CA LEU A 155 12.49 19.16 -7.76
C LEU A 155 14.01 19.09 -7.56
N ARG A 156 14.53 17.86 -7.48
CA ARG A 156 15.97 17.58 -7.40
C ARG A 156 16.76 18.13 -8.60
N LYS A 157 18.06 18.40 -8.39
CA LYS A 157 18.94 19.06 -9.36
C LYS A 157 19.21 18.23 -10.62
N ARG A 158 19.34 16.91 -10.48
CA ARG A 158 19.60 15.97 -11.58
C ARG A 158 18.33 15.19 -11.89
N LEU A 159 17.82 15.37 -13.11
CA LEU A 159 16.66 14.69 -13.66
C LEU A 159 17.06 14.19 -15.06
N LEU A 160 16.71 12.95 -15.39
CA LEU A 160 16.87 12.41 -16.74
C LEU A 160 15.63 12.72 -17.60
N TYR A 161 14.43 12.56 -17.03
CA TYR A 161 13.17 12.90 -17.70
C TYR A 161 12.83 14.39 -17.60
N ASP A 162 11.95 14.85 -18.49
CA ASP A 162 11.44 16.22 -18.49
C ASP A 162 10.77 16.55 -17.13
N PRO A 163 11.12 17.69 -16.48
CA PRO A 163 10.47 18.14 -15.25
C PRO A 163 8.93 18.18 -15.30
N LYS A 164 8.32 18.41 -16.46
CA LYS A 164 6.86 18.36 -16.62
C LYS A 164 6.29 16.98 -16.29
N LEU A 165 6.96 15.92 -16.71
CA LEU A 165 6.55 14.54 -16.42
C LEU A 165 6.62 14.26 -14.92
N TYR A 166 7.59 14.84 -14.20
CA TYR A 166 7.66 14.74 -12.75
C TYR A 166 6.45 15.37 -12.07
N TYR A 167 6.08 16.60 -12.42
CA TYR A 167 4.93 17.26 -11.81
C TYR A 167 3.62 16.53 -12.10
N ILE A 168 3.44 16.03 -13.33
CA ILE A 168 2.28 15.20 -13.71
C ILE A 168 2.28 13.92 -12.88
N ALA A 169 3.42 13.23 -12.78
CA ALA A 169 3.53 11.97 -12.04
C ALA A 169 3.26 12.16 -10.54
N ILE A 170 3.76 13.23 -9.94
CA ILE A 170 3.49 13.61 -8.54
C ILE A 170 1.99 13.85 -8.32
N ALA A 171 1.35 14.62 -9.21
CA ALA A 171 -0.07 14.92 -9.10
C ALA A 171 -0.91 13.63 -9.22
N LEU A 172 -0.58 12.78 -10.19
CA LEU A 172 -1.23 11.48 -10.38
C LEU A 172 -1.00 10.56 -9.17
N ASP A 173 0.23 10.44 -8.67
CA ASP A 173 0.53 9.62 -7.49
C ASP A 173 -0.24 10.09 -6.26
N THR A 174 -0.36 11.41 -6.06
CA THR A 174 -1.15 11.99 -4.97
C THR A 174 -2.62 11.58 -5.06
N VAL A 175 -3.25 11.71 -6.23
CA VAL A 175 -4.67 11.33 -6.43
C VAL A 175 -4.85 9.82 -6.25
N LEU A 176 -4.00 9.01 -6.89
CA LEU A 176 -4.06 7.56 -6.83
C LEU A 176 -3.76 7.02 -5.42
N ARG A 177 -2.98 7.74 -4.60
CA ARG A 177 -2.73 7.40 -3.19
C ARG A 177 -4.01 7.43 -2.36
N PHE A 178 -4.89 8.39 -2.58
CA PHE A 178 -6.18 8.44 -1.89
C PHE A 178 -7.14 7.34 -2.37
N LEU A 179 -7.01 6.89 -3.64
CA LEU A 179 -7.76 5.73 -4.13
C LEU A 179 -7.33 4.43 -3.45
N TRP A 180 -6.06 4.28 -3.05
CA TRP A 180 -5.62 3.12 -2.27
C TRP A 180 -6.39 3.01 -0.94
N THR A 181 -6.68 4.13 -0.26
CA THR A 181 -7.48 4.12 0.97
C THR A 181 -8.86 3.50 0.72
N LEU A 182 -9.51 3.85 -0.40
CA LEU A 182 -10.78 3.22 -0.80
C LEU A 182 -10.62 1.72 -1.05
N SER A 183 -9.52 1.31 -1.69
CA SER A 183 -9.24 -0.10 -1.99
C SER A 183 -9.13 -0.97 -0.73
N VAL A 184 -8.55 -0.44 0.35
CA VAL A 184 -8.46 -1.14 1.64
C VAL A 184 -9.84 -1.20 2.32
N SER A 185 -10.69 -0.19 2.12
CA SER A 185 -12.03 -0.13 2.68
C SER A 185 -13.07 -0.98 1.96
N VAL A 186 -12.76 -1.56 0.80
CA VAL A 186 -13.68 -2.42 0.02
C VAL A 186 -14.25 -3.57 0.87
N GLY A 187 -13.42 -4.21 1.71
CA GLY A 187 -13.86 -5.33 2.55
C GLY A 187 -14.94 -4.95 3.57
N PHE A 188 -14.92 -3.70 4.05
CA PHE A 188 -15.91 -3.17 4.99
C PHE A 188 -17.17 -2.70 4.27
N PHE A 189 -17.02 -2.01 3.15
CA PHE A 189 -18.14 -1.46 2.38
C PHE A 189 -18.57 -2.40 1.25
N GLY A 190 -18.39 -3.71 1.38
CA GLY A 190 -18.60 -4.68 0.29
C GLY A 190 -19.97 -4.59 -0.41
N SER A 191 -20.99 -4.04 0.26
CA SER A 191 -22.31 -3.75 -0.33
C SER A 191 -22.36 -2.50 -1.22
N PHE A 192 -21.45 -1.56 -1.04
CA PHE A 192 -21.34 -0.30 -1.81
C PHE A 192 -20.44 -0.43 -3.05
N PHE A 193 -19.46 -1.33 -3.05
CA PHE A 193 -18.47 -1.45 -4.13
C PHE A 193 -18.79 -2.64 -5.03
N SER A 194 -19.02 -2.39 -6.32
CA SER A 194 -19.13 -3.47 -7.33
C SER A 194 -17.77 -4.09 -7.61
N ASP A 195 -17.73 -5.37 -8.00
CA ASP A 195 -16.47 -6.06 -8.37
C ASP A 195 -15.72 -5.30 -9.49
N GLY A 196 -16.45 -4.62 -10.39
CA GLY A 196 -15.85 -3.75 -11.41
C GLY A 196 -15.11 -2.54 -10.83
N LEU A 197 -15.63 -1.91 -9.77
CA LEU A 197 -14.94 -0.81 -9.09
C LEU A 197 -13.69 -1.31 -8.35
N VAL A 198 -13.74 -2.49 -7.74
CA VAL A 198 -12.56 -3.13 -7.12
C VAL A 198 -11.46 -3.37 -8.17
N ALA A 199 -11.84 -3.84 -9.36
CA ALA A 199 -10.90 -4.02 -10.47
C ALA A 199 -10.28 -2.70 -10.93
N ILE A 200 -11.08 -1.62 -11.05
CA ILE A 200 -10.57 -0.29 -11.40
C ILE A 200 -9.58 0.22 -10.34
N LEU A 201 -9.87 0.03 -9.05
CA LEU A 201 -8.98 0.44 -7.96
C LEU A 201 -7.66 -0.35 -8.01
N ALA A 202 -7.71 -1.66 -8.27
CA ALA A 202 -6.52 -2.50 -8.42
C ALA A 202 -5.65 -2.08 -9.61
N LEU A 203 -6.27 -1.85 -10.78
CA LEU A 203 -5.57 -1.37 -11.98
C LEU A 203 -4.97 0.03 -11.77
N SER A 204 -5.68 0.89 -11.04
CA SER A 204 -5.21 2.23 -10.68
C SER A 204 -3.95 2.18 -9.81
N GLU A 205 -3.92 1.29 -8.81
CA GLU A 205 -2.74 1.08 -7.96
C GLU A 205 -1.57 0.45 -8.75
N MET A 206 -1.85 -0.48 -9.68
CA MET A 206 -0.83 -1.02 -10.59
C MET A 206 -0.23 0.06 -11.49
N PHE A 207 -1.06 0.93 -12.08
CA PHE A 207 -0.61 2.04 -12.92
C PHE A 207 0.26 3.03 -12.14
N ARG A 208 -0.15 3.38 -10.92
CA ARG A 208 0.64 4.22 -10.01
C ARG A 208 2.03 3.64 -9.78
N ARG A 209 2.11 2.34 -9.51
CA ARG A 209 3.38 1.64 -9.28
C ARG A 209 4.24 1.55 -10.54
N PHE A 210 3.62 1.29 -11.70
CA PHE A 210 4.31 1.28 -13.00
C PHE A 210 5.00 2.61 -13.27
N MET A 211 4.29 3.73 -13.08
CA MET A 211 4.86 5.07 -13.18
C MET A 211 6.02 5.26 -12.20
N TRP A 212 5.82 4.95 -10.91
CA TRP A 212 6.86 5.05 -9.88
C TRP A 212 8.12 4.26 -10.24
N ASN A 213 8.01 3.09 -10.87
CA ASN A 213 9.16 2.27 -11.25
C ASN A 213 10.16 3.00 -12.17
N PHE A 214 9.69 3.76 -13.17
CA PHE A 214 10.58 4.51 -14.07
C PHE A 214 11.40 5.56 -13.32
N PHE A 215 10.73 6.37 -12.51
CA PHE A 215 11.37 7.45 -11.77
C PHE A 215 12.25 6.93 -10.63
N ARG A 216 11.87 5.80 -10.02
CA ARG A 216 12.67 5.14 -8.98
C ARG A 216 13.95 4.55 -9.57
N LEU A 217 13.87 3.85 -10.70
CA LEU A 217 15.03 3.30 -11.39
C LEU A 217 15.97 4.41 -11.86
N GLU A 218 15.43 5.50 -12.39
CA GLU A 218 16.24 6.68 -12.74
C GLU A 218 16.96 7.25 -11.52
N ASN A 219 16.23 7.42 -10.40
CA ASN A 219 16.81 7.93 -9.17
C ASN A 219 17.96 7.04 -8.70
N GLU A 220 17.74 5.74 -8.64
CA GLU A 220 18.76 4.77 -8.25
C GLU A 220 19.99 4.82 -9.18
N HIS A 221 19.78 4.92 -10.49
CA HIS A 221 20.85 5.04 -11.47
C HIS A 221 21.69 6.31 -11.26
N LEU A 222 21.03 7.46 -11.04
CA LEU A 222 21.71 8.73 -10.80
C LEU A 222 22.53 8.75 -9.50
N TYR A 223 22.04 8.08 -8.45
CA TYR A 223 22.76 7.97 -7.17
C TYR A 223 23.90 6.94 -7.24
N ASN A 224 23.69 5.75 -7.80
CA ASN A 224 24.72 4.71 -7.89
C ASN A 224 25.85 5.08 -8.85
N CYS A 225 25.56 5.67 -10.03
CA CYS A 225 26.61 6.16 -10.93
C CYS A 225 27.32 7.42 -10.39
N GLY A 226 26.74 8.09 -9.40
CA GLY A 226 27.36 9.23 -8.72
C GLY A 226 28.49 8.85 -7.75
N GLU A 227 28.52 7.62 -7.24
CA GLU A 227 29.56 7.15 -6.30
C GLU A 227 30.74 6.42 -6.99
N PHE A 228 30.70 6.22 -8.31
CA PHE A 228 31.81 5.68 -9.12
C PHE A 228 32.61 6.77 -9.85
N ARG A 229 32.61 8.00 -9.32
CA ARG A 229 33.47 9.10 -9.78
C ARG A 229 34.24 9.72 -8.63
#